data_AF-A0AAW4XFP0-F1
#
_entry.id   AF-A0AAW4XFP0-F1
#
_cell.length_a   1.000
_cell.length_b   1.000
_cell.length_c   1.000
_cell.angle_alpha   90.00
_cell.angle_beta   90.00
_cell.angle_gamma   90.00
#
_symmetry.space_group_name_H-M   'P 1'
#
loop_
_entity.id
_entity.type
_entity.pdbx_description
1 polymer ?
#
loop_
_entity_poly.entity_id
_entity_poly.type
_entity_poly.pdbx_seq_one_letter_code
_entity_poly.pdbx_strand_id
1 'polypeptide(L)'
;MPASTATVSPTDAARLLGQVAVPFVAVGPIARRRWAMKLLEKNQSDAGVVRLVADLRKRHGDGPVVVPIPGRALAIVLTPEDVDRILRTDTASFTAANKEKVAALSPFQPNGVLISRGDIRAQRRAFNESVLEPERALHRLAAEWVPVIEQEAQDLLEHARSRGELDAPDFVKTWWRLVRRLAFGDAARDDESITDQLWTLRSNGNWSFAHPLRHRLRDRFTQNLHRHVTAAPSESLAGVVRDLAAPASVDPIGQMPHWLFAFDAAGMVSARTLAVLSTHSEQRLRVESELSGTEAGTPQVYEYLRACVLDATRLWPTTPVILRDSVEETTWSDGAGGTSTIPAGTGFVILSSAFHRADDLPFADTFEPEIWLDGRAERYPALVPFSAGPTVCPGRSIVLFAASTFLATLLRSAEFTVVSDVKPDPARPLPATFDNFGLRFAVR
;
A
#
# COMPACT_ATOMS: atom_id res chain seq x y z
N MET A 1 -37.88 6.76 -16.95
CA MET A 1 -36.81 7.63 -17.46
C MET A 1 -35.61 7.40 -16.56
N PRO A 2 -34.40 7.12 -17.07
CA PRO A 2 -33.22 7.03 -16.21
C PRO A 2 -33.10 8.35 -15.45
N ALA A 3 -32.93 8.28 -14.13
CA ALA A 3 -32.75 9.48 -13.33
C ALA A 3 -31.44 10.14 -13.75
N SER A 4 -31.40 11.48 -13.73
CA SER A 4 -30.17 12.23 -13.98
C SER A 4 -29.11 11.78 -12.98
N THR A 5 -27.99 11.24 -13.47
CA THR A 5 -26.83 10.86 -12.65
C THR A 5 -26.46 12.00 -11.72
N ALA A 6 -26.27 11.70 -10.44
CA ALA A 6 -25.91 12.69 -9.43
C ALA A 6 -24.56 13.34 -9.82
N THR A 7 -24.66 14.52 -10.42
CA THR A 7 -23.51 15.28 -10.92
C THR A 7 -23.40 16.53 -10.08
N VAL A 8 -22.20 16.79 -9.56
CA VAL A 8 -21.96 17.99 -8.75
C VAL A 8 -21.85 19.24 -9.63
N SER A 9 -22.20 20.39 -9.06
CA SER A 9 -21.98 21.68 -9.72
C SER A 9 -20.48 21.89 -10.02
N PRO A 10 -20.10 22.73 -11.00
CA PRO A 10 -18.68 23.00 -11.28
C PRO A 10 -17.90 23.54 -10.07
N THR A 11 -18.55 24.34 -9.21
CA THR A 11 -17.97 24.86 -7.97
C THR A 11 -17.74 23.76 -6.94
N ASP A 12 -18.70 22.85 -6.80
CA ASP A 12 -18.56 21.69 -5.92
C ASP A 12 -17.53 20.71 -6.46
N ALA A 13 -17.49 20.48 -7.77
CA ALA A 13 -16.47 19.69 -8.44
C ALA A 13 -15.06 20.22 -8.13
N ALA A 14 -14.84 21.52 -8.29
CA ALA A 14 -13.57 22.15 -7.96
C ALA A 14 -13.20 21.98 -6.47
N ARG A 15 -14.17 22.11 -5.57
CA ARG A 15 -13.98 21.90 -4.12
C ARG A 15 -13.62 20.45 -3.78
N LEU A 16 -14.34 19.49 -4.36
CA LEU A 16 -14.10 18.06 -4.17
C LEU A 16 -12.73 17.64 -4.69
N LEU A 17 -12.37 18.09 -5.89
CA LEU A 17 -11.03 17.88 -6.45
C LEU A 17 -9.96 18.54 -5.57
N GLY A 18 -10.22 19.73 -5.03
CA GLY A 18 -9.35 20.39 -4.07
C GLY A 18 -9.11 19.55 -2.81
N GLN A 19 -10.16 18.97 -2.23
CA GLN A 19 -10.07 18.18 -0.99
C GLN A 19 -9.42 16.81 -1.19
N VAL A 20 -9.63 16.17 -2.34
CA VAL A 20 -9.12 14.82 -2.61
C VAL A 20 -7.79 14.84 -3.37
N ALA A 21 -7.70 15.60 -4.47
CA ALA A 21 -6.55 15.56 -5.36
C ALA A 21 -5.35 16.35 -4.82
N VAL A 22 -5.56 17.49 -4.13
CA VAL A 22 -4.44 18.31 -3.64
C VAL A 22 -3.59 17.57 -2.59
N PRO A 23 -4.17 16.99 -1.52
CA PRO A 23 -3.36 16.22 -0.56
C PRO A 23 -2.66 15.02 -1.22
N PHE A 24 -3.35 14.34 -2.13
CA PHE A 24 -2.82 13.18 -2.86
C PHE A 24 -1.61 13.56 -3.75
N VAL A 25 -1.72 14.63 -4.53
CA VAL A 25 -0.63 15.14 -5.38
C VAL A 25 0.50 15.72 -4.56
N ALA A 26 0.20 16.45 -3.46
CA ALA A 26 1.20 17.04 -2.56
C ALA A 26 2.05 15.97 -1.88
N VAL A 27 1.44 14.90 -1.38
CA VAL A 27 2.15 13.75 -0.83
C VAL A 27 2.97 13.06 -1.91
N GLY A 28 2.45 12.92 -3.12
CA GLY A 28 3.11 12.18 -4.18
C GLY A 28 2.60 10.74 -4.21
N PRO A 29 1.81 10.36 -5.22
CA PRO A 29 1.03 9.12 -5.21
C PRO A 29 1.88 7.85 -5.36
N ILE A 30 3.07 7.97 -5.93
CA ILE A 30 4.01 6.86 -6.13
C ILE A 30 5.18 6.96 -5.15
N ALA A 31 5.75 8.15 -4.96
CA ALA A 31 6.87 8.39 -4.04
C ALA A 31 6.52 9.53 -3.08
N ARG A 32 6.43 9.22 -1.77
CA ARG A 32 5.92 10.17 -0.78
C ARG A 32 6.94 11.24 -0.41
N ARG A 33 6.50 12.50 -0.31
CA ARG A 33 7.31 13.65 0.10
C ARG A 33 7.24 13.83 1.62
N ARG A 34 8.39 13.77 2.28
CA ARG A 34 8.52 13.89 3.75
C ARG A 34 7.86 15.16 4.30
N TRP A 35 8.16 16.32 3.70
CA TRP A 35 7.61 17.60 4.15
C TRP A 35 6.08 17.68 4.03
N ALA A 36 5.51 17.02 3.02
CA ALA A 36 4.07 17.02 2.79
C ALA A 36 3.36 16.16 3.83
N MET A 37 3.91 14.98 4.19
CA MET A 37 3.35 14.12 5.24
C MET A 37 3.27 14.84 6.59
N LYS A 38 4.34 15.55 6.99
CA LYS A 38 4.36 16.37 8.21
C LYS A 38 3.25 17.42 8.21
N LEU A 39 3.03 18.09 7.08
CA LEU A 39 1.96 19.08 6.95
C LEU A 39 0.56 18.44 7.01
N LEU A 40 0.36 17.29 6.39
CA LEU A 40 -0.92 16.59 6.42
C LEU A 40 -1.25 16.08 7.83
N GLU A 41 -0.27 15.56 8.57
CA GLU A 41 -0.42 15.15 9.97
C GLU A 41 -0.79 16.36 10.85
N LYS A 42 -0.09 17.49 10.70
CA LYS A 42 -0.41 18.71 11.46
C LYS A 42 -1.88 19.16 11.27
N ASN A 43 -2.43 18.94 10.07
CA ASN A 43 -3.79 19.33 9.72
C ASN A 43 -4.81 18.18 9.80
N GLN A 44 -4.39 16.98 10.19
CA GLN A 44 -5.22 15.76 10.21
C GLN A 44 -6.06 15.60 8.92
N SER A 45 -5.40 15.69 7.76
CA SER A 45 -6.07 15.90 6.47
C SER A 45 -6.98 14.74 6.05
N ASP A 46 -6.68 13.51 6.47
CA ASP A 46 -7.50 12.34 6.14
C ASP A 46 -8.87 12.35 6.85
N ALA A 47 -9.03 13.07 7.96
CA ALA A 47 -10.33 13.24 8.63
C ALA A 47 -11.34 13.99 7.75
N GLY A 48 -10.85 14.84 6.83
CA GLY A 48 -11.69 15.49 5.84
C GLY A 48 -12.29 14.51 4.82
N VAL A 49 -11.59 13.42 4.52
CA VAL A 49 -11.98 12.44 3.50
C VAL A 49 -13.16 11.59 3.97
N VAL A 50 -13.15 11.15 5.24
CA VAL A 50 -14.26 10.39 5.84
C VAL A 50 -15.55 11.23 5.82
N ARG A 51 -15.49 12.45 6.35
CA ARG A 51 -16.62 13.39 6.36
C ARG A 51 -17.12 13.70 4.95
N LEU A 52 -16.20 13.83 3.99
CA LEU A 52 -16.56 14.12 2.62
C LEU A 52 -17.47 13.03 2.01
N VAL A 53 -17.10 11.76 2.17
CA VAL A 53 -17.89 10.65 1.62
C VAL A 53 -19.25 10.56 2.33
N ALA A 54 -19.28 10.71 3.66
CA ALA A 54 -20.52 10.75 4.43
C ALA A 54 -21.46 11.89 3.97
N ASP A 55 -20.92 13.09 3.77
CA ASP A 55 -21.68 14.27 3.31
C ASP A 55 -22.18 14.13 1.87
N LEU A 56 -21.42 13.48 1.00
CA LEU A 56 -21.85 13.17 -0.36
C LEU A 56 -23.01 12.17 -0.33
N ARG A 57 -22.87 11.09 0.44
CA ARG A 57 -23.91 10.06 0.58
C ARG A 57 -25.21 10.64 1.12
N LYS A 58 -25.12 11.48 2.16
CA LYS A 58 -26.29 12.17 2.73
C LYS A 58 -27.02 13.06 1.73
N ARG A 59 -26.29 13.70 0.80
CA ARG A 59 -26.87 14.65 -0.18
C ARG A 59 -27.37 14.01 -1.46
N HIS A 60 -26.71 12.94 -1.90
CA HIS A 60 -26.90 12.36 -3.24
C HIS A 60 -27.43 10.92 -3.23
N GLY A 61 -27.59 10.32 -2.05
CA GLY A 61 -27.96 8.91 -1.91
C GLY A 61 -26.76 7.98 -2.00
N ASP A 62 -27.03 6.71 -2.25
CA ASP A 62 -26.03 5.63 -2.18
C ASP A 62 -25.22 5.47 -3.48
N GLY A 63 -25.69 6.04 -4.59
CA GLY A 63 -25.04 5.92 -5.89
C GLY A 63 -23.76 6.77 -6.02
N PRO A 64 -22.81 6.39 -6.90
CA PRO A 64 -21.59 7.17 -7.10
C PRO A 64 -21.87 8.59 -7.59
N VAL A 65 -21.11 9.55 -7.06
CA VAL A 65 -21.25 10.97 -7.44
C VAL A 65 -20.27 11.35 -8.53
N VAL A 66 -20.78 11.82 -9.66
CA VAL A 66 -19.99 12.17 -10.83
C VAL A 66 -19.40 13.58 -10.69
N VAL A 67 -18.08 13.66 -10.82
CA VAL A 67 -17.26 14.86 -10.82
C VAL A 67 -16.66 15.04 -12.23
N PRO A 68 -17.16 15.98 -13.03
CA PRO A 68 -16.61 16.23 -14.36
C PRO A 68 -15.20 16.84 -14.26
N ILE A 69 -14.26 16.33 -15.05
CA ILE A 69 -12.92 16.90 -15.21
C ILE A 69 -12.61 17.15 -16.69
N PRO A 70 -11.61 17.97 -17.04
CA PRO A 70 -11.25 18.17 -18.44
C PRO A 70 -10.95 16.83 -19.15
N GLY A 71 -11.74 16.49 -20.16
CA GLY A 71 -11.53 15.32 -21.01
C GLY A 71 -12.05 13.97 -20.50
N ARG A 72 -12.63 13.87 -19.29
CA ARG A 72 -13.33 12.67 -18.78
C ARG A 72 -14.16 12.97 -17.52
N ALA A 73 -14.88 11.97 -17.00
CA ALA A 73 -15.52 12.04 -15.70
C ALA A 73 -14.76 11.19 -14.65
N LEU A 74 -14.82 11.63 -13.39
CA LEU A 74 -14.55 10.80 -12.22
C LEU A 74 -15.86 10.52 -11.49
N ALA A 75 -15.97 9.39 -10.78
CA ALA A 75 -17.09 9.05 -9.94
C ALA A 75 -16.59 8.69 -8.54
N ILE A 76 -17.01 9.43 -7.50
CA ILE A 76 -16.66 9.11 -6.12
C ILE A 76 -17.61 8.00 -5.64
N VAL A 77 -17.03 6.87 -5.25
CA VAL A 77 -17.77 5.72 -4.72
C VAL A 77 -18.13 5.99 -3.25
N LEU A 78 -19.38 5.72 -2.87
CA LEU A 78 -19.92 6.14 -1.56
C LEU A 78 -20.29 4.99 -0.63
N THR A 79 -20.49 3.79 -1.16
CA THR A 79 -21.00 2.65 -0.38
C THR A 79 -20.05 1.44 -0.41
N PRO A 80 -20.00 0.65 0.67
CA PRO A 80 -19.23 -0.59 0.69
C PRO A 80 -19.65 -1.59 -0.39
N GLU A 81 -20.94 -1.64 -0.72
CA GLU A 81 -21.51 -2.51 -1.74
C GLU A 81 -20.96 -2.16 -3.13
N ASP A 82 -20.88 -0.87 -3.47
CA ASP A 82 -20.30 -0.43 -4.73
C ASP A 82 -18.78 -0.66 -4.78
N VAL A 83 -18.09 -0.55 -3.65
CA VAL A 83 -16.67 -0.95 -3.55
C VAL A 83 -16.51 -2.43 -3.86
N ASP A 84 -17.32 -3.30 -3.25
CA ASP A 84 -17.28 -4.74 -3.50
C ASP A 84 -17.61 -5.08 -4.95
N ARG A 85 -18.61 -4.41 -5.52
CA ARG A 85 -18.97 -4.54 -6.93
C ARG A 85 -17.78 -4.24 -7.84
N ILE A 86 -17.17 -3.08 -7.66
CA ILE A 86 -16.06 -2.61 -8.51
C ILE A 86 -14.83 -3.52 -8.40
N LEU A 87 -14.56 -4.03 -7.20
CA LEU A 87 -13.31 -4.75 -6.93
C LEU A 87 -13.44 -6.28 -7.05
N ARG A 88 -14.61 -6.87 -6.80
CA ARG A 88 -14.78 -8.33 -6.71
C ARG A 88 -15.84 -8.89 -7.66
N THR A 89 -17.05 -8.33 -7.68
CA THR A 89 -18.18 -9.01 -8.34
C THR A 89 -18.31 -8.66 -9.83
N ASP A 90 -18.09 -7.40 -10.20
CA ASP A 90 -18.30 -6.88 -11.56
C ASP A 90 -16.97 -6.53 -12.25
N THR A 91 -15.98 -7.39 -12.09
CA THR A 91 -14.59 -7.06 -12.46
C THR A 91 -14.35 -6.96 -13.97
N ALA A 92 -15.27 -7.44 -14.80
CA ALA A 92 -15.19 -7.34 -16.26
C ALA A 92 -15.44 -5.91 -16.76
N SER A 93 -16.33 -5.17 -16.09
CA SER A 93 -16.69 -3.79 -16.47
C SER A 93 -15.64 -2.76 -16.03
N PHE A 94 -14.63 -3.15 -15.25
CA PHE A 94 -13.62 -2.25 -14.70
C PHE A 94 -12.18 -2.68 -15.01
N THR A 95 -11.34 -1.70 -15.34
CA THR A 95 -9.90 -1.92 -15.48
C THR A 95 -9.08 -1.16 -14.44
N ALA A 96 -8.04 -1.81 -13.92
CA ALA A 96 -7.04 -1.18 -13.06
C ALA A 96 -5.93 -0.47 -13.83
N ALA A 97 -5.87 -0.60 -15.15
CA ALA A 97 -4.87 0.07 -15.99
C ALA A 97 -5.38 1.46 -16.41
N ASN A 98 -5.64 2.33 -15.42
CA ASN A 98 -6.18 3.68 -15.62
C ASN A 98 -5.17 4.59 -16.32
N LYS A 99 -5.65 5.62 -17.02
CA LYS A 99 -4.80 6.59 -17.75
C LYS A 99 -3.70 7.20 -16.87
N GLU A 100 -4.05 7.57 -15.65
CA GLU A 100 -3.17 8.18 -14.65
C GLU A 100 -2.06 7.21 -14.26
N LYS A 101 -2.42 5.95 -13.99
CA LYS A 101 -1.47 4.88 -13.63
C LYS A 101 -0.53 4.54 -14.79
N VAL A 102 -1.07 4.44 -16.00
CA VAL A 102 -0.28 4.23 -17.22
C VAL A 102 0.76 5.35 -17.36
N ALA A 103 0.34 6.61 -17.30
CA ALA A 103 1.23 7.76 -17.43
C ALA A 103 2.31 7.81 -16.32
N ALA A 104 1.93 7.45 -15.10
CA ALA A 104 2.82 7.55 -13.94
C ALA A 104 3.83 6.40 -13.85
N LEU A 105 3.48 5.19 -14.34
CA LEU A 105 4.32 3.99 -14.23
C LEU A 105 5.12 3.65 -15.51
N SER A 106 4.60 4.03 -16.69
CA SER A 106 5.32 3.84 -17.97
C SER A 106 6.74 4.41 -18.03
N PRO A 107 7.09 5.52 -17.33
CA PRO A 107 8.45 6.05 -17.34
C PRO A 107 9.52 5.11 -16.81
N PHE A 108 9.15 4.08 -16.04
CA PHE A 108 10.13 3.17 -15.42
C PHE A 108 9.73 1.69 -15.42
N GLN A 109 8.49 1.36 -15.79
CA GLN A 109 8.03 -0.01 -15.99
C GLN A 109 6.96 -0.10 -17.10
N PRO A 110 7.30 0.22 -18.36
CA PRO A 110 6.34 0.25 -19.48
C PRO A 110 5.67 -1.11 -19.75
N ASN A 111 6.28 -2.21 -19.30
CA ASN A 111 5.77 -3.56 -19.44
C ASN A 111 5.18 -4.13 -18.14
N GLY A 112 4.93 -3.31 -17.12
CA GLY A 112 4.42 -3.78 -15.83
C GLY A 112 2.98 -4.30 -15.90
N VAL A 113 2.66 -5.31 -15.08
CA VAL A 113 1.30 -5.86 -14.94
C VAL A 113 0.26 -4.82 -14.50
N LEU A 114 0.69 -3.80 -13.74
CA LEU A 114 -0.20 -2.77 -13.19
C LEU A 114 -0.81 -1.85 -14.25
N ILE A 115 -0.24 -1.82 -15.45
CA ILE A 115 -0.66 -0.96 -16.57
C ILE A 115 -1.07 -1.75 -17.82
N SER A 116 -1.10 -3.08 -17.75
CA SER A 116 -1.54 -3.93 -18.85
C SER A 116 -3.03 -4.29 -18.78
N ARG A 117 -3.60 -4.70 -19.91
CA ARG A 117 -5.01 -5.07 -20.10
C ARG A 117 -5.13 -6.40 -20.83
N GLY A 118 -6.29 -7.05 -20.78
CA GLY A 118 -6.59 -8.27 -21.53
C GLY A 118 -5.61 -9.43 -21.26
N ASP A 119 -5.40 -10.27 -22.27
CA ASP A 119 -4.63 -11.51 -22.17
C ASP A 119 -3.19 -11.29 -21.71
N ILE A 120 -2.54 -10.22 -22.19
CA ILE A 120 -1.16 -9.90 -21.77
C ILE A 120 -1.09 -9.57 -20.27
N ARG A 121 -2.15 -8.99 -19.70
CA ARG A 121 -2.24 -8.77 -18.25
C ARG A 121 -2.42 -10.09 -17.51
N ALA A 122 -3.24 -11.01 -18.02
CA ALA A 122 -3.42 -12.32 -17.41
C ALA A 122 -2.09 -13.11 -17.36
N GLN A 123 -1.35 -13.11 -18.47
CA GLN A 123 -0.03 -13.77 -18.55
C GLN A 123 1.00 -13.14 -17.62
N ARG A 124 1.10 -11.80 -17.60
CA ARG A 124 1.98 -11.09 -16.65
C ARG A 124 1.57 -11.37 -15.21
N ARG A 125 0.27 -11.36 -14.88
CA ARG A 125 -0.25 -11.65 -13.53
C ARG A 125 0.13 -13.06 -13.09
N ALA A 126 -0.11 -14.07 -13.94
CA ALA A 126 0.24 -15.46 -13.64
C ALA A 126 1.75 -15.62 -13.37
N PHE A 127 2.60 -14.97 -14.18
CA PHE A 127 4.05 -14.94 -13.94
C PHE A 127 4.38 -14.32 -12.57
N ASN A 128 3.82 -13.15 -12.25
CA ASN A 128 4.04 -12.50 -10.96
C ASN A 128 3.59 -13.38 -9.78
N GLU A 129 2.43 -14.05 -9.88
CA GLU A 129 1.94 -14.93 -8.82
C GLU A 129 2.78 -16.19 -8.67
N SER A 130 3.35 -16.72 -9.75
CA SER A 130 4.29 -17.85 -9.69
C SER A 130 5.62 -17.50 -8.99
N VAL A 131 6.02 -16.23 -9.03
CA VAL A 131 7.20 -15.73 -8.32
C VAL A 131 6.88 -15.33 -6.88
N LEU A 132 5.71 -14.74 -6.62
CA LEU A 132 5.36 -14.16 -5.31
C LEU A 132 4.55 -15.08 -4.40
N GLU A 133 3.96 -16.16 -4.95
CA GLU A 133 3.19 -17.21 -4.26
C GLU A 133 2.15 -16.67 -3.25
N PRO A 134 1.21 -15.78 -3.67
CA PRO A 134 0.25 -15.15 -2.76
C PRO A 134 -0.63 -16.13 -1.99
N GLU A 135 -0.87 -17.32 -2.53
CA GLU A 135 -1.68 -18.39 -1.93
C GLU A 135 -0.97 -19.08 -0.76
N ARG A 136 0.35 -18.93 -0.63
CA ARG A 136 1.11 -19.53 0.46
C ARG A 136 1.20 -18.59 1.65
N ALA A 137 0.97 -19.13 2.84
CA ALA A 137 1.15 -18.38 4.08
C ALA A 137 2.62 -18.02 4.35
N LEU A 138 3.54 -18.87 3.89
CA LEU A 138 4.98 -18.67 3.86
C LEU A 138 5.49 -18.93 2.44
N HIS A 139 6.23 -17.96 1.90
CA HIS A 139 6.87 -18.08 0.60
C HIS A 139 7.96 -19.15 0.62
N ARG A 140 8.29 -19.77 -0.52
CA ARG A 140 9.35 -20.79 -0.63
C ARG A 140 10.73 -20.33 -0.10
N LEU A 141 10.99 -19.02 -0.13
CA LEU A 141 12.23 -18.40 0.36
C LEU A 141 12.16 -17.99 1.83
N ALA A 142 11.09 -18.32 2.57
CA ALA A 142 10.92 -17.86 3.95
C ALA A 142 12.10 -18.28 4.84
N ALA A 143 12.57 -19.52 4.75
CA ALA A 143 13.71 -20.02 5.54
C ALA A 143 14.99 -19.22 5.29
N GLU A 144 15.28 -18.88 4.03
CA GLU A 144 16.45 -18.09 3.63
C GLU A 144 16.33 -16.62 4.05
N TRP A 145 15.10 -16.10 4.10
CA TRP A 145 14.84 -14.71 4.47
C TRP A 145 14.87 -14.44 5.97
N VAL A 146 14.52 -15.40 6.83
CA VAL A 146 14.55 -15.19 8.29
C VAL A 146 15.91 -14.67 8.77
N PRO A 147 17.06 -15.33 8.51
CA PRO A 147 18.35 -14.85 9.02
C PRO A 147 18.71 -13.47 8.47
N VAL A 148 18.32 -13.18 7.21
CA VAL A 148 18.52 -11.85 6.60
C VAL A 148 17.70 -10.78 7.32
N ILE A 149 16.42 -11.04 7.58
CA ILE A 149 15.52 -10.11 8.29
C ILE A 149 16.01 -9.87 9.71
N GLU A 150 16.36 -10.95 10.42
CA GLU A 150 16.82 -10.89 11.80
C GLU A 150 18.13 -10.11 11.92
N GLN A 151 19.08 -10.35 11.02
CA GLN A 151 20.35 -9.62 11.00
C GLN A 151 20.15 -8.11 10.79
N GLU A 152 19.34 -7.72 9.80
CA GLU A 152 19.10 -6.28 9.55
C GLU A 152 18.35 -5.61 10.70
N ALA A 153 17.42 -6.32 11.35
CA ALA A 153 16.74 -5.82 12.55
C ALA A 153 17.69 -5.67 13.75
N GLN A 154 18.59 -6.64 13.95
CA GLN A 154 19.61 -6.60 15.01
C GLN A 154 20.62 -5.46 14.78
N ASP A 155 21.13 -5.29 13.56
CA ASP A 155 22.02 -4.18 13.19
C ASP A 155 21.36 -2.82 13.49
N LEU A 156 20.06 -2.68 13.20
CA LEU A 156 19.30 -1.48 13.53
C LEU A 156 19.17 -1.25 15.03
N LEU A 157 18.90 -2.30 15.81
CA LEU A 157 18.81 -2.23 17.27
C LEU A 157 20.13 -1.84 17.91
N GLU A 158 21.25 -2.43 17.47
CA GLU A 158 22.59 -2.08 17.96
C GLU A 158 22.88 -0.60 17.71
N HIS A 159 22.57 -0.12 16.49
CA HIS A 159 22.69 1.29 16.16
C HIS A 159 21.81 2.17 17.07
N ALA A 160 20.54 1.82 17.21
CA ALA A 160 19.59 2.59 18.01
C ALA A 160 19.96 2.63 19.50
N ARG A 161 20.41 1.51 20.08
CA ARG A 161 20.89 1.45 21.47
C ARG A 161 22.12 2.32 21.68
N SER A 162 23.05 2.33 20.74
CA SER A 162 24.24 3.19 20.83
C SER A 162 23.89 4.68 20.86
N ARG A 163 22.78 5.06 20.24
CA ARG A 163 22.25 6.43 20.22
C ARG A 163 21.22 6.73 21.32
N GLY A 164 20.65 5.70 21.96
CA GLY A 164 19.50 5.79 22.85
C GLY A 164 18.16 6.10 22.14
N GLU A 165 18.15 6.15 20.81
CA GLU A 165 16.99 6.54 20.00
C GLU A 165 17.02 5.81 18.64
N LEU A 166 15.85 5.37 18.18
CA LEU A 166 15.57 4.91 16.82
C LEU A 166 14.74 5.98 16.11
N ASP A 167 15.25 6.53 15.01
CA ASP A 167 14.53 7.51 14.19
C ASP A 167 14.08 6.93 12.84
N ALA A 168 13.13 7.61 12.18
CA ALA A 168 12.59 7.18 10.90
C ALA A 168 13.67 7.06 9.78
N PRO A 169 14.66 7.97 9.64
CA PRO A 169 15.79 7.79 8.73
C PRO A 169 16.52 6.46 8.90
N ASP A 170 16.90 6.10 10.14
CA ASP A 170 17.61 4.87 10.43
C ASP A 170 16.75 3.65 10.08
N PHE A 171 15.47 3.68 10.48
CA PHE A 171 14.50 2.64 10.12
C PHE A 171 14.37 2.44 8.60
N VAL A 172 14.15 3.54 7.85
CA VAL A 172 13.95 3.50 6.39
C VAL A 172 15.22 3.01 5.68
N LYS A 173 16.40 3.43 6.13
CA LYS A 173 17.68 2.98 5.58
C LYS A 173 17.85 1.47 5.74
N THR A 174 17.67 0.95 6.95
CA THR A 174 17.74 -0.49 7.21
C THR A 174 16.66 -1.24 6.43
N TRP A 175 15.44 -0.71 6.36
CA TRP A 175 14.36 -1.35 5.61
C TRP A 175 14.71 -1.51 4.13
N TRP A 176 15.26 -0.48 3.48
CA TRP A 176 15.67 -0.60 2.07
C TRP A 176 16.87 -1.52 1.88
N ARG A 177 17.81 -1.56 2.82
CA ARG A 177 18.90 -2.55 2.84
C ARG A 177 18.34 -3.98 2.90
N LEU A 178 17.40 -4.24 3.80
CA LEU A 178 16.68 -5.51 3.89
C LEU A 178 16.02 -5.85 2.55
N VAL A 179 15.23 -4.95 1.98
CA VAL A 179 14.52 -5.16 0.71
C VAL A 179 15.49 -5.53 -0.42
N ARG A 180 16.64 -4.86 -0.51
CA ARG A 180 17.67 -5.18 -1.51
C ARG A 180 18.20 -6.61 -1.34
N ARG A 181 18.45 -7.06 -0.10
CA ARG A 181 18.88 -8.43 0.18
C ARG A 181 17.82 -9.47 -0.15
N LEU A 182 16.56 -9.24 0.24
CA LEU A 182 15.46 -10.16 -0.11
C LEU A 182 15.24 -10.25 -1.63
N ALA A 183 15.36 -9.12 -2.32
CA ALA A 183 15.14 -9.04 -3.75
C ALA A 183 16.30 -9.60 -4.58
N PHE A 184 17.55 -9.29 -4.25
CA PHE A 184 18.72 -9.51 -5.10
C PHE A 184 19.86 -10.30 -4.44
N GLY A 185 19.74 -10.65 -3.16
CA GLY A 185 20.78 -11.30 -2.37
C GLY A 185 21.76 -10.34 -1.70
N ASP A 186 22.67 -10.89 -0.90
CA ASP A 186 23.56 -10.14 -0.01
C ASP A 186 24.51 -9.18 -0.71
N ALA A 187 24.90 -9.48 -1.95
CA ALA A 187 25.74 -8.57 -2.75
C ALA A 187 25.06 -7.21 -3.00
N ALA A 188 23.73 -7.11 -2.89
CA ALA A 188 22.97 -5.88 -3.06
C ALA A 188 22.75 -5.10 -1.74
N ARG A 189 23.23 -5.61 -0.59
CA ARG A 189 22.99 -5.02 0.74
C ARG A 189 23.28 -3.51 0.76
N ASP A 190 24.46 -3.13 0.33
CA ASP A 190 24.95 -1.75 0.36
C ASP A 190 24.96 -1.06 -1.02
N ASP A 191 24.46 -1.71 -2.08
CA ASP A 191 24.29 -1.09 -3.40
C ASP A 191 22.95 -0.34 -3.51
N GLU A 192 22.99 0.94 -3.15
CA GLU A 192 21.78 1.79 -3.15
C GLU A 192 21.37 2.23 -4.56
N SER A 193 22.19 1.97 -5.57
CA SER A 193 21.99 2.52 -6.91
C SER A 193 20.67 2.10 -7.52
N ILE A 194 20.23 0.85 -7.30
CA ILE A 194 18.97 0.34 -7.85
C ILE A 194 17.75 0.99 -7.19
N THR A 195 17.78 1.17 -5.86
CA THR A 195 16.70 1.80 -5.10
C THR A 195 16.63 3.31 -5.34
N ASP A 196 17.77 3.98 -5.46
CA ASP A 196 17.85 5.44 -5.66
C ASP A 196 17.43 5.85 -7.08
N GLN A 197 17.83 5.07 -8.08
CA GLN A 197 17.41 5.28 -9.46
C GLN A 197 15.90 5.05 -9.59
N LEU A 198 15.38 3.98 -8.99
CA LEU A 198 13.94 3.71 -8.97
C LEU A 198 13.18 4.81 -8.24
N TRP A 199 13.67 5.27 -7.08
CA TRP A 199 13.08 6.38 -6.32
C TRP A 199 13.01 7.66 -7.16
N THR A 200 14.10 7.99 -7.87
CA THR A 200 14.16 9.19 -8.73
C THR A 200 13.18 9.09 -9.89
N LEU A 201 13.08 7.92 -10.52
CA LEU A 201 12.13 7.66 -11.61
C LEU A 201 10.68 7.72 -11.12
N ARG A 202 10.37 7.14 -9.96
CA ARG A 202 9.05 7.21 -9.31
C ARG A 202 8.66 8.63 -8.91
N SER A 203 9.61 9.38 -8.35
CA SER A 203 9.43 10.79 -8.00
C SER A 203 9.14 11.65 -9.22
N ASN A 204 9.73 11.31 -10.37
CA ASN A 204 9.39 11.91 -11.67
C ASN A 204 7.99 11.49 -12.11
N GLY A 205 7.63 10.21 -11.94
CA GLY A 205 6.32 9.65 -12.26
C GLY A 205 5.15 10.24 -11.47
N ASN A 206 5.38 10.77 -10.26
CA ASN A 206 4.38 11.52 -9.49
C ASN A 206 3.75 12.69 -10.27
N TRP A 207 4.50 13.24 -11.23
CA TRP A 207 4.02 14.34 -12.07
C TRP A 207 3.32 13.87 -13.34
N SER A 208 3.24 12.54 -13.58
CA SER A 208 2.52 11.90 -14.68
C SER A 208 2.75 12.61 -16.02
N PHE A 209 1.76 13.37 -16.49
CA PHE A 209 1.77 14.08 -17.78
C PHE A 209 2.65 15.33 -17.80
N ALA A 210 3.09 15.84 -16.63
CA ALA A 210 3.68 17.17 -16.49
C ALA A 210 5.21 17.20 -16.48
N HIS A 211 5.90 16.06 -16.41
CA HIS A 211 7.37 16.03 -16.34
C HIS A 211 7.97 15.20 -17.48
N PRO A 212 9.07 15.65 -18.12
CA PRO A 212 9.73 14.89 -19.18
C PRO A 212 10.19 13.50 -18.70
N LEU A 213 10.21 12.56 -19.65
CA LEU A 213 10.73 11.21 -19.45
C LEU A 213 12.25 11.25 -19.28
N ARG A 214 12.77 10.56 -18.26
CA ARG A 214 14.20 10.48 -17.98
C ARG A 214 14.82 9.24 -18.65
N HIS A 215 14.83 9.19 -19.98
CA HIS A 215 15.28 8.02 -20.76
C HIS A 215 16.65 7.48 -20.33
N ARG A 216 17.68 8.34 -20.24
CA ARG A 216 19.03 7.91 -19.82
C ARG A 216 19.06 7.28 -18.42
N LEU A 217 18.26 7.83 -17.49
CA LEU A 217 18.17 7.28 -16.14
C LEU A 217 17.43 5.94 -16.14
N ARG A 218 16.34 5.83 -16.92
CA ARG A 218 15.59 4.59 -17.10
C ARG A 218 16.49 3.50 -17.69
N ASP A 219 17.23 3.81 -18.74
CA ASP A 219 18.08 2.83 -19.41
C ASP A 219 19.20 2.34 -18.47
N ARG A 220 19.79 3.24 -17.67
CA ARG A 220 20.74 2.86 -16.61
C ARG A 220 20.09 2.01 -15.51
N PHE A 221 18.88 2.36 -15.08
CA PHE A 221 18.10 1.57 -14.13
C PHE A 221 17.84 0.16 -14.65
N THR A 222 17.38 0.04 -15.91
CA THR A 222 17.17 -1.25 -16.56
C THR A 222 18.48 -2.06 -16.64
N GLN A 223 19.59 -1.45 -17.06
CA GLN A 223 20.88 -2.13 -17.11
C GLN A 223 21.34 -2.63 -15.73
N ASN A 224 21.19 -1.80 -14.69
CA ASN A 224 21.52 -2.20 -13.32
C ASN A 224 20.60 -3.33 -12.84
N LEU A 225 19.30 -3.25 -13.13
CA LEU A 225 18.33 -4.29 -12.77
C LEU A 225 18.70 -5.63 -13.41
N HIS A 226 19.01 -5.65 -14.70
CA HIS A 226 19.50 -6.86 -15.39
C HIS A 226 20.79 -7.40 -14.76
N ARG A 227 21.74 -6.53 -14.42
CA ARG A 227 22.99 -6.94 -13.76
C ARG A 227 22.73 -7.64 -12.43
N HIS A 228 21.85 -7.07 -11.59
CA HIS A 228 21.49 -7.69 -10.33
C HIS A 228 20.78 -9.03 -10.52
N VAL A 229 19.84 -9.13 -11.47
CA VAL A 229 19.13 -10.39 -11.72
C VAL A 229 20.07 -11.50 -12.21
N THR A 230 20.99 -11.18 -13.12
CA THR A 230 21.97 -12.15 -13.59
C THR A 230 22.88 -12.65 -12.46
N ALA A 231 23.28 -11.78 -11.55
CA ALA A 231 24.19 -12.09 -10.44
C ALA A 231 23.50 -12.64 -9.19
N ALA A 232 22.18 -12.61 -9.11
CA ALA A 232 21.44 -12.96 -7.90
C ALA A 232 21.55 -14.46 -7.56
N PRO A 233 21.65 -14.84 -6.27
CA PRO A 233 21.55 -16.24 -5.87
C PRO A 233 20.15 -16.79 -6.17
N SER A 234 20.02 -18.10 -6.40
CA SER A 234 18.71 -18.75 -6.65
C SER A 234 17.74 -18.57 -5.46
N GLU A 235 18.28 -18.36 -4.27
CA GLU A 235 17.61 -18.13 -2.99
C GLU A 235 17.15 -16.67 -2.79
N SER A 236 16.93 -15.92 -3.87
CA SER A 236 16.41 -14.54 -3.85
C SER A 236 15.24 -14.39 -4.82
N LEU A 237 14.42 -13.33 -4.69
CA LEU A 237 13.33 -13.09 -5.65
C LEU A 237 13.85 -12.95 -7.09
N ALA A 238 14.98 -12.27 -7.27
CA ALA A 238 15.65 -12.11 -8.56
C ALA A 238 16.15 -13.45 -9.11
N GLY A 239 16.68 -14.32 -8.25
CA GLY A 239 17.03 -15.70 -8.62
C GLY A 239 15.83 -16.49 -9.12
N VAL A 240 14.70 -16.41 -8.41
CA VAL A 240 13.44 -17.03 -8.85
C VAL A 240 12.99 -16.46 -10.20
N VAL A 241 13.08 -15.15 -10.43
CA VAL A 241 12.77 -14.53 -11.74
C VAL A 241 13.66 -15.03 -12.86
N ARG A 242 14.97 -15.19 -12.59
CA ARG A 242 15.94 -15.68 -13.55
C ARG A 242 15.66 -17.14 -13.94
N ASP A 243 15.32 -17.97 -12.95
CA ASP A 243 15.22 -19.41 -13.11
C ASP A 243 13.82 -19.87 -13.58
N LEU A 244 12.78 -19.05 -13.36
CA LEU A 244 11.41 -19.38 -13.74
C LEU A 244 11.15 -19.13 -15.24
N ALA A 245 10.61 -20.14 -15.91
CA ALA A 245 10.16 -20.00 -17.30
C ALA A 245 9.01 -18.98 -17.41
N ALA A 246 9.15 -18.03 -18.34
CA ALA A 246 8.12 -17.05 -18.64
C ALA A 246 7.59 -17.22 -20.07
N PRO A 247 6.30 -16.92 -20.33
CA PRO A 247 5.80 -16.80 -21.69
C PRO A 247 6.61 -15.79 -22.50
N ALA A 248 6.82 -16.03 -23.79
CA ALA A 248 7.62 -15.14 -24.66
C ALA A 248 7.13 -13.68 -24.72
N SER A 249 5.86 -13.45 -24.38
CA SER A 249 5.20 -12.14 -24.31
C SER A 249 5.47 -11.38 -23.00
N VAL A 250 6.01 -12.05 -21.98
CA VAL A 250 6.26 -11.49 -20.65
C VAL A 250 7.73 -11.16 -20.52
N ASP A 251 8.04 -9.89 -20.22
CA ASP A 251 9.35 -9.43 -19.77
C ASP A 251 9.44 -9.67 -18.25
N PRO A 252 10.19 -10.70 -17.80
CA PRO A 252 10.22 -11.13 -16.39
C PRO A 252 10.88 -10.08 -15.50
N ILE A 253 12.03 -9.57 -15.93
CA ILE A 253 12.83 -8.56 -15.22
C ILE A 253 12.06 -7.24 -15.15
N GLY A 254 11.36 -6.88 -16.23
CA GLY A 254 10.47 -5.71 -16.28
C GLY A 254 9.27 -5.78 -15.33
N GLN A 255 8.97 -6.92 -14.70
CA GLN A 255 7.97 -7.00 -13.63
C GLN A 255 8.52 -6.58 -12.26
N MET A 256 9.82 -6.69 -12.01
CA MET A 256 10.39 -6.42 -10.68
C MET A 256 10.21 -5.00 -10.12
N PRO A 257 10.21 -3.90 -10.91
CA PRO A 257 10.17 -2.55 -10.37
C PRO A 257 8.99 -2.28 -9.42
N HIS A 258 7.81 -2.87 -9.68
CA HIS A 258 6.66 -2.68 -8.79
C HIS A 258 6.70 -3.50 -7.51
N TRP A 259 7.46 -4.59 -7.47
CA TRP A 259 7.70 -5.31 -6.22
C TRP A 259 8.58 -4.47 -5.31
N LEU A 260 9.66 -3.92 -5.87
CA LEU A 260 10.61 -3.09 -5.13
C LEU A 260 9.91 -1.87 -4.52
N PHE A 261 9.09 -1.14 -5.28
CA PHE A 261 8.42 0.01 -4.70
C PHE A 261 7.22 -0.33 -3.80
N ALA A 262 6.63 -1.51 -3.93
CA ALA A 262 5.57 -1.93 -3.00
C ALA A 262 6.12 -2.11 -1.58
N PHE A 263 7.40 -2.45 -1.42
CA PHE A 263 8.05 -2.51 -0.11
C PHE A 263 8.19 -1.14 0.59
N ASP A 264 8.09 -0.02 -0.13
CA ASP A 264 8.05 1.31 0.48
C ASP A 264 6.84 1.42 1.43
N ALA A 265 5.67 0.98 0.96
CA ALA A 265 4.45 0.92 1.75
C ALA A 265 4.60 -0.01 2.96
N ALA A 266 5.27 -1.15 2.79
CA ALA A 266 5.51 -2.09 3.87
C ALA A 266 6.37 -1.47 4.99
N GLY A 267 7.47 -0.78 4.64
CA GLY A 267 8.32 -0.11 5.63
C GLY A 267 7.59 0.99 6.40
N MET A 268 6.75 1.78 5.70
CA MET A 268 5.90 2.79 6.34
C MET A 268 4.94 2.17 7.36
N VAL A 269 4.27 1.07 7.00
CA VAL A 269 3.33 0.38 7.89
C VAL A 269 4.06 -0.27 9.05
N SER A 270 5.23 -0.88 8.84
CA SER A 270 6.02 -1.47 9.91
C SER A 270 6.38 -0.43 10.98
N ALA A 271 6.85 0.76 10.58
CA ALA A 271 7.16 1.84 11.52
C ALA A 271 5.92 2.31 12.30
N ARG A 272 4.77 2.46 11.63
CA ARG A 272 3.50 2.80 12.30
C ARG A 272 2.99 1.71 13.24
N THR A 273 3.18 0.45 12.85
CA THR A 273 2.81 -0.73 13.66
C THR A 273 3.64 -0.75 14.94
N LEU A 274 4.95 -0.49 14.85
CA LEU A 274 5.82 -0.34 16.02
C LEU A 274 5.33 0.78 16.94
N ALA A 275 4.94 1.94 16.38
CA ALA A 275 4.44 3.08 17.16
C ALA A 275 3.13 2.78 17.90
N VAL A 276 2.17 2.11 17.26
CA VAL A 276 0.90 1.78 17.92
C VAL A 276 1.12 0.69 18.98
N LEU A 277 1.93 -0.34 18.72
CA LEU A 277 2.29 -1.36 19.72
C LEU A 277 3.06 -0.78 20.91
N SER A 278 3.86 0.26 20.70
CA SER A 278 4.60 0.96 21.78
C SER A 278 3.70 1.75 22.73
N THR A 279 2.41 1.89 22.43
CA THR A 279 1.44 2.68 23.21
C THR A 279 0.22 1.87 23.63
N HIS A 280 0.02 0.68 23.06
CA HIS A 280 -1.12 -0.20 23.26
C HIS A 280 -0.69 -1.47 24.01
N SER A 281 -0.67 -1.41 25.35
CA SER A 281 -0.07 -2.45 26.19
C SER A 281 -0.76 -3.81 26.09
N GLU A 282 -2.08 -3.85 25.92
CA GLU A 282 -2.82 -5.12 25.77
C GLU A 282 -2.39 -5.85 24.49
N GLN A 283 -2.38 -5.13 23.37
CA GLN A 283 -1.96 -5.67 22.08
C GLN A 283 -0.47 -6.03 22.11
N ARG A 284 0.38 -5.23 22.78
CA ARG A 284 1.79 -5.57 22.99
C ARG A 284 1.97 -6.88 23.76
N LEU A 285 1.25 -7.08 24.88
CA LEU A 285 1.31 -8.31 25.67
C LEU A 285 0.90 -9.54 24.86
N ARG A 286 -0.09 -9.40 23.96
CA ARG A 286 -0.50 -10.47 23.04
C ARG A 286 0.57 -10.80 22.02
N VAL A 287 1.25 -9.80 21.46
CA VAL A 287 2.43 -10.01 20.62
C VAL A 287 3.52 -10.72 21.42
N GLU A 288 3.84 -10.28 22.64
CA GLU A 288 4.86 -10.92 23.49
C GLU A 288 4.52 -12.39 23.81
N SER A 289 3.24 -12.70 24.03
CA SER A 289 2.77 -14.08 24.20
C SER A 289 2.96 -14.92 22.94
N GLU A 290 2.65 -14.37 21.76
CA GLU A 290 2.90 -15.04 20.46
C GLU A 290 4.40 -15.27 20.23
N LEU A 291 5.23 -14.29 20.57
CA LEU A 291 6.68 -14.39 20.43
C LEU A 291 7.28 -15.40 21.42
N SER A 292 6.78 -15.48 22.65
CA SER A 292 7.27 -16.42 23.66
C SER A 292 7.04 -17.88 23.29
N GLY A 293 6.01 -18.17 22.48
CA GLY A 293 5.70 -19.51 21.99
C GLY A 293 6.51 -19.96 20.77
N THR A 294 7.50 -19.17 20.35
CA THR A 294 8.17 -19.37 19.06
C THR A 294 9.68 -19.18 19.10
N GLU A 295 10.39 -19.86 18.20
CA GLU A 295 11.86 -19.88 18.14
C GLU A 295 12.42 -18.94 17.06
N ALA A 296 13.43 -18.13 17.41
CA ALA A 296 14.15 -17.29 16.46
C ALA A 296 14.86 -18.15 15.40
N GLY A 297 15.12 -17.58 14.22
CA GLY A 297 15.76 -18.30 13.12
C GLY A 297 14.85 -19.27 12.36
N THR A 298 13.59 -19.49 12.79
CA THR A 298 12.64 -20.37 12.10
C THR A 298 11.57 -19.59 11.33
N PRO A 299 11.26 -19.98 10.08
CA PRO A 299 10.20 -19.33 9.30
C PRO A 299 8.83 -19.70 9.88
N GLN A 300 8.08 -18.68 10.29
CA GLN A 300 6.78 -18.86 10.90
C GLN A 300 5.80 -17.73 10.58
N VAL A 301 4.53 -18.01 10.82
CA VAL A 301 3.43 -17.06 10.66
C VAL A 301 3.10 -16.48 12.03
N TYR A 302 3.48 -15.23 12.26
CA TYR A 302 3.02 -14.46 13.42
C TYR A 302 1.60 -13.95 13.15
N GLU A 303 0.59 -14.76 13.41
CA GLU A 303 -0.82 -14.47 13.11
C GLU A 303 -1.28 -13.13 13.71
N TYR A 304 -1.01 -12.93 15.00
CA TYR A 304 -1.43 -11.73 15.71
C TYR A 304 -0.62 -10.49 15.30
N LEU A 305 0.70 -10.62 15.13
CA LEU A 305 1.51 -9.52 14.63
C LEU A 305 1.18 -9.16 13.17
N ARG A 306 0.82 -10.13 12.33
CA ARG A 306 0.30 -9.87 10.97
C ARG A 306 -1.04 -9.14 11.03
N ALA A 307 -1.92 -9.50 11.97
CA ALA A 307 -3.16 -8.76 12.21
C ALA A 307 -2.89 -7.31 12.65
N CYS A 308 -1.86 -7.08 13.48
CA CYS A 308 -1.42 -5.74 13.86
C CYS A 308 -0.97 -4.91 12.63
N VAL A 309 -0.19 -5.51 11.72
CA VAL A 309 0.24 -4.86 10.47
C VAL A 309 -0.95 -4.56 9.54
N LEU A 310 -1.92 -5.48 9.44
CA LEU A 310 -3.15 -5.29 8.69
C LEU A 310 -3.96 -4.12 9.25
N ASP A 311 -4.11 -4.05 10.56
CA ASP A 311 -4.90 -3.03 11.22
C ASP A 311 -4.24 -1.64 11.17
N ALA A 312 -2.91 -1.57 11.30
CA ALA A 312 -2.17 -0.35 11.04
C ALA A 312 -2.31 0.14 9.58
N THR A 313 -2.41 -0.80 8.62
CA THR A 313 -2.71 -0.47 7.21
C THR A 313 -4.15 0.00 7.01
N ARG A 314 -5.11 -0.53 7.79
CA ARG A 314 -6.49 -0.05 7.80
C ARG A 314 -6.56 1.39 8.31
N LEU A 315 -5.96 1.65 9.46
CA LEU A 315 -5.97 2.97 10.11
C LEU A 315 -5.24 4.04 9.29
N TRP A 316 -4.12 3.68 8.66
CA TRP A 316 -3.30 4.61 7.87
C TRP A 316 -2.93 4.03 6.49
N PRO A 317 -3.89 4.00 5.55
CA PRO A 317 -3.70 3.40 4.23
C PRO A 317 -2.49 3.97 3.48
N THR A 318 -1.64 3.07 2.99
CA THR A 318 -0.52 3.45 2.12
C THR A 318 -0.97 3.75 0.70
N THR A 319 -2.10 3.16 0.29
CA THR A 319 -2.85 3.45 -0.95
C THR A 319 -4.17 4.14 -0.59
N PRO A 320 -4.18 5.48 -0.41
CA PRO A 320 -5.38 6.21 0.01
C PRO A 320 -6.47 6.29 -1.07
N VAL A 321 -6.09 6.13 -2.34
CA VAL A 321 -7.00 6.18 -3.49
C VAL A 321 -6.83 4.92 -4.34
N ILE A 322 -7.91 4.15 -4.51
CA ILE A 322 -7.99 3.05 -5.46
C ILE A 322 -8.83 3.53 -6.65
N LEU A 323 -8.24 3.50 -7.85
CA LEU A 323 -8.88 3.96 -9.08
C LEU A 323 -9.23 2.78 -10.01
N ARG A 324 -10.41 2.79 -10.61
CA ARG A 324 -10.86 1.84 -11.66
C ARG A 324 -11.55 2.59 -12.79
N ASP A 325 -11.19 2.30 -14.04
CA ASP A 325 -11.82 2.92 -15.20
C ASP A 325 -12.90 1.97 -15.70
N SER A 326 -14.11 2.44 -15.93
CA SER A 326 -15.12 1.63 -16.61
C SER A 326 -14.72 1.42 -18.08
N VAL A 327 -14.87 0.20 -18.58
CA VAL A 327 -14.62 -0.12 -20.00
C VAL A 327 -15.90 -0.05 -20.84
N GLU A 328 -17.05 0.01 -20.17
CA GLU A 328 -18.39 0.13 -20.75
C GLU A 328 -19.27 1.05 -19.89
N GLU A 329 -20.48 1.34 -20.37
CA GLU A 329 -21.47 2.06 -19.56
C GLU A 329 -21.93 1.19 -18.38
N THR A 330 -22.09 1.80 -17.20
CA THR A 330 -22.45 1.11 -15.96
C THR A 330 -23.71 1.71 -15.36
N THR A 331 -24.60 0.88 -14.83
CA THR A 331 -25.83 1.33 -14.14
C THR A 331 -25.67 1.19 -12.62
N TRP A 332 -26.10 2.20 -11.87
CA TRP A 332 -25.96 2.30 -10.42
C TRP A 332 -27.28 2.64 -9.74
N SER A 333 -27.55 2.03 -8.58
CA SER A 333 -28.69 2.36 -7.73
C SER A 333 -28.38 3.61 -6.90
N ASP A 334 -29.38 4.45 -6.64
CA ASP A 334 -29.26 5.54 -5.68
C ASP A 334 -29.68 5.15 -4.24
N GLY A 335 -30.09 3.90 -4.03
CA GLY A 335 -30.59 3.39 -2.75
C GLY A 335 -32.03 3.78 -2.42
N ALA A 336 -32.64 4.67 -3.21
CA ALA A 336 -34.01 5.16 -3.06
C ALA A 336 -34.97 4.64 -4.15
N GLY A 337 -34.55 3.61 -4.90
CA GLY A 337 -35.31 3.00 -5.99
C GLY A 337 -35.09 3.65 -7.36
N GLY A 338 -34.23 4.66 -7.44
CA GLY A 338 -33.77 5.24 -8.70
C GLY A 338 -32.49 4.56 -9.21
N THR A 339 -32.24 4.71 -10.50
CA THR A 339 -31.00 4.26 -11.13
C THR A 339 -30.43 5.36 -12.03
N SER A 340 -29.11 5.38 -12.12
CA SER A 340 -28.35 6.27 -12.98
C SER A 340 -27.35 5.50 -13.83
N THR A 341 -27.11 5.98 -15.05
CA THR A 341 -26.08 5.43 -15.93
C THR A 341 -24.84 6.32 -15.94
N ILE A 342 -23.68 5.67 -15.87
CA ILE A 342 -22.37 6.32 -15.90
C ILE A 342 -21.63 5.85 -17.16
N PRO A 343 -21.24 6.75 -18.07
CA PRO A 343 -20.60 6.40 -19.34
C PRO A 343 -19.29 5.62 -19.18
N ALA A 344 -18.95 4.86 -20.21
CA ALA A 344 -17.64 4.22 -20.36
C ALA A 344 -16.49 5.23 -20.27
N GLY A 345 -15.34 4.78 -19.75
CA GLY A 345 -14.16 5.62 -19.56
C GLY A 345 -14.23 6.53 -18.33
N THR A 346 -15.22 6.37 -17.45
CA THR A 346 -15.32 7.08 -16.17
C THR A 346 -14.37 6.46 -15.14
N GLY A 347 -13.66 7.31 -14.39
CA GLY A 347 -12.74 6.87 -13.34
C GLY A 347 -13.43 6.80 -11.98
N PHE A 348 -13.67 5.59 -11.47
CA PHE A 348 -14.25 5.34 -10.17
C PHE A 348 -13.19 5.43 -9.07
N VAL A 349 -13.39 6.36 -8.14
CA VAL A 349 -12.49 6.74 -7.07
C VAL A 349 -12.99 6.14 -5.76
N ILE A 350 -12.26 5.18 -5.23
CA ILE A 350 -12.48 4.57 -3.92
C ILE A 350 -11.49 5.20 -2.95
N LEU A 351 -12.00 5.85 -1.91
CA LEU A 351 -11.21 6.55 -0.89
C LEU A 351 -11.02 5.61 0.31
N SER A 352 -9.87 4.93 0.39
CA SER A 352 -9.66 3.84 1.35
C SER A 352 -9.90 4.29 2.80
N SER A 353 -9.45 5.48 3.19
CA SER A 353 -9.65 5.99 4.56
C SER A 353 -11.12 6.22 4.90
N ALA A 354 -11.96 6.62 3.94
CA ALA A 354 -13.39 6.81 4.16
C ALA A 354 -14.13 5.50 4.46
N PHE A 355 -13.68 4.39 3.88
CA PHE A 355 -14.26 3.07 4.13
C PHE A 355 -13.62 2.35 5.32
N HIS A 356 -12.31 2.51 5.51
CA HIS A 356 -11.57 1.84 6.58
C HIS A 356 -11.83 2.44 7.98
N ARG A 357 -12.34 3.67 8.01
CA ARG A 357 -12.64 4.44 9.22
C ARG A 357 -13.99 5.14 9.10
N ALA A 358 -14.95 4.50 8.45
CA ALA A 358 -16.33 5.01 8.39
C ALA A 358 -16.91 5.10 9.80
N ASP A 359 -17.71 6.15 10.06
CA ASP A 359 -18.23 6.46 11.41
C ASP A 359 -19.14 5.37 12.00
N ASP A 360 -19.68 4.48 11.17
CA ASP A 360 -20.52 3.35 11.56
C ASP A 360 -19.72 2.10 11.97
N LEU A 361 -18.40 2.11 11.77
CA LEU A 361 -17.52 1.05 12.25
C LEU A 361 -17.24 1.22 13.75
N PRO A 362 -17.49 0.20 14.59
CA PRO A 362 -17.25 0.31 16.03
C PRO A 362 -15.75 0.45 16.38
N PHE A 363 -14.86 0.16 15.42
CA PHE A 363 -13.41 0.24 15.54
C PHE A 363 -12.79 1.29 14.58
N ALA A 364 -13.59 2.23 14.07
CA ALA A 364 -13.16 3.20 13.05
C ALA A 364 -11.82 3.86 13.38
N ASP A 365 -11.69 4.34 14.63
CA ASP A 365 -10.54 5.11 15.10
C ASP A 365 -9.75 4.40 16.22
N THR A 366 -9.98 3.10 16.43
CA THR A 366 -9.26 2.29 17.43
C THR A 366 -8.34 1.28 16.76
N PHE A 367 -7.26 0.90 17.43
CA PHE A 367 -6.39 -0.18 16.98
C PHE A 367 -6.94 -1.52 17.49
N GLU A 368 -7.46 -2.32 16.56
CA GLU A 368 -8.22 -3.53 16.83
C GLU A 368 -7.78 -4.67 15.88
N PRO A 369 -6.57 -5.25 16.08
CA PRO A 369 -6.08 -6.38 15.29
C PRO A 369 -7.04 -7.59 15.24
N GLU A 370 -7.86 -7.76 16.27
CA GLU A 370 -8.76 -8.88 16.48
C GLU A 370 -9.75 -9.06 15.32
N ILE A 371 -10.17 -7.98 14.66
CA ILE A 371 -11.12 -8.06 13.52
C ILE A 371 -10.59 -8.96 12.40
N TRP A 372 -9.27 -9.07 12.27
CA TRP A 372 -8.60 -9.87 11.23
C TRP A 372 -8.48 -11.35 11.59
N LEU A 373 -8.82 -11.71 12.83
CA LEU A 373 -8.67 -13.06 13.38
C LEU A 373 -10.02 -13.71 13.71
N ASP A 374 -11.01 -12.90 14.12
CA ASP A 374 -12.34 -13.38 14.54
C ASP A 374 -13.40 -13.32 13.44
N GLY A 375 -13.00 -12.99 12.20
CA GLY A 375 -13.86 -12.91 11.03
C GLY A 375 -14.71 -11.63 10.94
N ARG A 376 -14.61 -10.67 11.89
CA ARG A 376 -15.33 -9.40 11.78
C ARG A 376 -14.94 -8.61 10.53
N ALA A 377 -13.66 -8.60 10.15
CA ALA A 377 -13.20 -7.86 8.97
C ALA A 377 -13.87 -8.33 7.67
N GLU A 378 -14.21 -9.62 7.57
CA GLU A 378 -14.86 -10.21 6.39
C GLU A 378 -16.29 -9.68 6.17
N ARG A 379 -16.93 -9.19 7.23
CA ARG A 379 -18.27 -8.56 7.16
C ARG A 379 -18.24 -7.18 6.52
N TYR A 380 -17.06 -6.59 6.32
CA TYR A 380 -16.86 -5.26 5.77
C TYR A 380 -16.03 -5.36 4.48
N PRO A 381 -16.64 -5.66 3.33
CA PRO A 381 -15.91 -5.94 2.09
C PRO A 381 -15.09 -4.76 1.56
N ALA A 382 -15.38 -3.54 2.02
CA ALA A 382 -14.63 -2.33 1.74
C ALA A 382 -13.39 -2.12 2.61
N LEU A 383 -13.10 -3.01 3.57
CA LEU A 383 -11.78 -3.09 4.23
C LEU A 383 -10.79 -3.78 3.29
N VAL A 384 -10.09 -2.96 2.49
CA VAL A 384 -9.22 -3.42 1.40
C VAL A 384 -7.76 -2.93 1.55
N PRO A 385 -7.05 -3.26 2.66
CA PRO A 385 -5.67 -2.82 2.90
C PRO A 385 -4.69 -3.24 1.79
N PHE A 386 -5.03 -4.29 1.02
CA PHE A 386 -4.26 -4.80 -0.11
C PHE A 386 -5.06 -4.79 -1.44
N SER A 387 -6.07 -3.91 -1.59
CA SER A 387 -7.08 -3.99 -2.66
C SER A 387 -7.86 -5.32 -2.62
N ALA A 388 -8.66 -5.61 -3.63
CA ALA A 388 -9.44 -6.85 -3.71
C ALA A 388 -9.56 -7.40 -5.16
N GLY A 389 -10.14 -8.61 -5.25
CA GLY A 389 -10.43 -9.35 -6.48
C GLY A 389 -9.22 -9.61 -7.39
N PRO A 390 -9.37 -9.62 -8.73
CA PRO A 390 -8.29 -9.91 -9.69
C PRO A 390 -7.09 -8.95 -9.65
N THR A 391 -7.19 -7.90 -8.83
CA THR A 391 -6.21 -6.84 -8.66
C THR A 391 -5.68 -6.77 -7.23
N VAL A 392 -6.04 -7.71 -6.36
CA VAL A 392 -5.46 -7.87 -5.02
C VAL A 392 -3.94 -7.96 -5.12
N CYS A 393 -3.24 -7.37 -4.16
CA CYS A 393 -1.78 -7.34 -4.11
C CYS A 393 -1.20 -8.78 -4.13
N PRO A 394 -0.44 -9.18 -5.16
CA PRO A 394 0.17 -10.51 -5.21
C PRO A 394 1.33 -10.67 -4.22
N GLY A 395 1.86 -9.57 -3.69
CA GLY A 395 2.93 -9.58 -2.68
C GLY A 395 2.43 -9.60 -1.23
N ARG A 396 1.12 -9.74 -0.97
CA ARG A 396 0.52 -9.62 0.37
C ARG A 396 1.23 -10.51 1.40
N SER A 397 1.41 -11.80 1.09
CA SER A 397 2.01 -12.77 2.02
C SER A 397 3.47 -12.47 2.32
N ILE A 398 4.26 -12.09 1.30
CA ILE A 398 5.66 -11.70 1.46
C ILE A 398 5.79 -10.41 2.28
N VAL A 399 4.96 -9.40 2.00
CA VAL A 399 4.96 -8.13 2.75
C VAL A 399 4.62 -8.35 4.21
N LEU A 400 3.56 -9.11 4.49
CA LEU A 400 3.16 -9.43 5.87
C LEU A 400 4.22 -10.26 6.58
N PHE A 401 4.85 -11.22 5.90
CA PHE A 401 5.97 -11.99 6.45
C PHE A 401 7.16 -11.10 6.78
N ALA A 402 7.68 -10.32 5.82
CA ALA A 402 8.83 -9.47 6.04
C ALA A 402 8.59 -8.43 7.15
N ALA A 403 7.42 -7.78 7.15
CA ALA A 403 7.06 -6.80 8.18
C ALA A 403 6.91 -7.43 9.57
N SER A 404 6.18 -8.54 9.68
CA SER A 404 5.95 -9.20 10.98
C SER A 404 7.24 -9.83 11.53
N THR A 405 8.06 -10.48 10.71
CA THR A 405 9.36 -11.03 11.15
C THR A 405 10.30 -9.92 11.59
N PHE A 406 10.39 -8.82 10.84
CA PHE A 406 11.23 -7.68 11.23
C PHE A 406 10.78 -7.08 12.56
N LEU A 407 9.48 -6.85 12.73
CA LEU A 407 8.91 -6.34 13.98
C LEU A 407 9.08 -7.33 15.14
N ALA A 408 8.93 -8.63 14.90
CA ALA A 408 9.16 -9.67 15.91
C ALA A 408 10.59 -9.62 16.44
N THR A 409 11.59 -9.50 15.57
CA THR A 409 13.00 -9.38 16.00
C THR A 409 13.24 -8.14 16.85
N LEU A 410 12.67 -6.99 16.44
CA LEU A 410 12.74 -5.75 17.21
C LEU A 410 12.11 -5.91 18.61
N LEU A 411 10.88 -6.40 18.67
CA LEU A 411 10.08 -6.51 19.89
C LEU A 411 10.56 -7.60 20.85
N ARG A 412 11.24 -8.65 20.37
CA ARG A 412 11.92 -9.64 21.23
C ARG A 412 13.07 -9.04 22.01
N SER A 413 13.72 -8.04 21.42
CA SER A 413 15.06 -7.63 21.83
C SER A 413 15.07 -6.31 22.58
N ALA A 414 14.07 -5.44 22.38
CA ALA A 414 14.07 -4.12 22.99
C ALA A 414 12.65 -3.61 23.29
N GLU A 415 12.56 -2.71 24.27
CA GLU A 415 11.36 -1.92 24.52
C GLU A 415 11.44 -0.58 23.79
N PHE A 416 10.32 -0.18 23.20
CA PHE A 416 10.21 1.06 22.44
C PHE A 416 9.21 2.00 23.09
N THR A 417 9.56 3.28 23.18
CA THR A 417 8.65 4.35 23.62
C THR A 417 8.60 5.45 22.58
N VAL A 418 7.41 5.80 22.11
CA VAL A 418 7.23 6.87 21.10
C VAL A 418 7.59 8.23 21.69
N VAL A 419 8.54 8.93 21.07
CA VAL A 419 9.02 10.28 21.45
C VAL A 419 8.82 11.34 20.35
N SER A 420 8.09 11.01 19.27
CA SER A 420 7.62 11.97 18.28
C SER A 420 6.50 12.89 18.81
N ASP A 421 6.21 13.97 18.07
CA ASP A 421 5.22 14.99 18.44
C ASP A 421 3.81 14.41 18.53
N VAL A 422 3.40 13.63 17.52
CA VAL A 422 2.14 12.90 17.51
C VAL A 422 2.39 11.48 18.04
N LYS A 423 1.55 11.06 19.00
CA LYS A 423 1.61 9.75 19.64
C LYS A 423 0.23 9.09 19.57
N PRO A 424 0.14 7.83 19.12
CA PRO A 424 -1.07 7.04 19.29
C PRO A 424 -1.40 6.94 20.79
N ASP A 425 -2.69 7.04 21.15
CA ASP A 425 -3.17 6.98 22.53
C ASP A 425 -4.38 6.03 22.56
N PRO A 426 -4.31 4.89 23.26
CA PRO A 426 -5.41 3.94 23.33
C PRO A 426 -6.67 4.50 24.00
N ALA A 427 -6.55 5.61 24.76
CA ALA A 427 -7.68 6.25 25.42
C ALA A 427 -8.41 7.29 24.56
N ARG A 428 -7.97 7.52 23.32
CA ARG A 428 -8.53 8.54 22.40
C ARG A 428 -8.70 7.98 20.99
N PRO A 429 -9.57 8.59 20.16
CA PRO A 429 -9.57 8.31 18.73
C PRO A 429 -8.17 8.53 18.13
N LEU A 430 -7.65 7.54 17.42
CA LEU A 430 -6.34 7.59 16.80
C LEU A 430 -6.29 8.68 15.73
N PRO A 431 -5.13 9.30 15.48
CA PRO A 431 -5.01 10.35 14.47
C PRO A 431 -5.44 9.83 13.08
N ALA A 432 -6.21 10.63 12.36
CA ALA A 432 -6.64 10.32 10.99
C ALA A 432 -5.45 10.23 10.04
N THR A 433 -4.47 11.12 10.22
CA THR A 433 -3.20 11.13 9.46
C THR A 433 -2.04 10.95 10.42
N PHE A 434 -1.12 10.03 10.09
CA PHE A 434 0.05 9.72 10.92
C PHE A 434 1.33 9.66 10.09
N ASP A 435 2.27 10.58 10.34
CA ASP A 435 3.50 10.73 9.57
C ASP A 435 4.56 9.70 9.99
N ASN A 436 4.83 8.74 9.11
CA ASN A 436 5.86 7.73 9.33
C ASN A 436 7.29 8.29 9.22
N PHE A 437 7.50 9.46 8.61
CA PHE A 437 8.83 10.05 8.44
C PHE A 437 9.30 10.88 9.64
N GLY A 438 8.38 11.19 10.57
CA GLY A 438 8.63 11.92 11.80
C GLY A 438 8.71 11.04 13.04
N LEU A 439 8.54 9.71 12.89
CA LEU A 439 8.57 8.77 14.00
C LEU A 439 9.94 8.68 14.65
N ARG A 440 9.94 8.67 15.98
CA ARG A 440 11.11 8.55 16.84
C ARG A 440 10.76 7.73 18.07
N PHE A 441 11.68 6.89 18.49
CA PHE A 441 11.50 5.97 19.60
C PHE A 441 12.70 6.04 20.54
N ALA A 442 12.45 6.20 21.85
CA ALA A 442 13.46 5.82 22.83
C ALA A 442 13.54 4.30 22.88
N VAL A 443 14.75 3.76 22.94
CA VAL A 443 15.02 2.30 22.95
C VAL A 443 15.64 1.91 24.28
N ARG A 444 15.09 0.89 24.94
CA ARG A 444 15.59 0.33 26.19
C ARG A 444 15.89 -1.16 26.08
#